data_AF-A0A3A8GG25-F1
#
_entry.id   AF-A0A3A8GG25-F1
#
_cell.length_a   1.000
_cell.length_b   1.000
_cell.length_c   1.000
_cell.angle_alpha   90.00
_cell.angle_beta   90.00
_cell.angle_gamma   90.00
#
_symmetry.space_group_name_H-M   'P 1'
#
loop_
_entity.id
_entity.type
_entity.pdbx_description
1 polymer ?
#
loop_
_entity_poly.entity_id
_entity_poly.type
_entity_poly.pdbx_seq_one_letter_code
_entity_poly.pdbx_strand_id
1 'polypeptide(L)'
;HMAPANTVLVLENFVKQRTGRGPPDPAEVARGEALFAQTAPVLDSHLAGRTWVAQERLTLADLSLAASFALAGPARLPLEGYANLRAWLGRVQELEAWQRTAPPMPPPAARS
;
A
#
# COMPACT_ATOMS: atom_id res chain seq x y z
N HIS A 1 -4.34 8.57 -9.89
CA HIS A 1 -4.53 8.65 -8.41
C HIS A 1 -4.82 7.25 -7.91
N MET A 2 -3.98 6.66 -7.04
CA MET A 2 -4.05 5.24 -6.62
C MET A 2 -5.10 4.98 -5.52
N ALA A 3 -5.60 6.03 -4.86
CA ALA A 3 -6.43 5.91 -3.66
C ALA A 3 -7.71 5.09 -3.86
N PRO A 4 -8.49 5.23 -4.96
CA PRO A 4 -9.73 4.47 -5.11
C PRO A 4 -9.52 2.94 -5.13
N ALA A 5 -8.46 2.45 -5.80
CA ALA A 5 -8.15 1.03 -5.84
C ALA A 5 -7.72 0.50 -4.46
N ASN A 6 -6.79 1.22 -3.82
CA ASN A 6 -6.25 0.82 -2.53
C ASN A 6 -7.32 0.87 -1.43
N THR A 7 -8.20 1.88 -1.43
CA THR A 7 -9.27 2.01 -0.43
C THR A 7 -10.24 0.83 -0.46
N VAL A 8 -10.57 0.30 -1.63
CA VAL A 8 -11.48 -0.86 -1.74
C VAL A 8 -10.85 -2.09 -1.13
N LEU A 9 -9.61 -2.40 -1.50
CA LEU A 9 -8.89 -3.56 -0.96
C LEU A 9 -8.60 -3.40 0.55
N VAL A 10 -8.33 -2.18 1.03
CA VAL A 10 -8.20 -1.89 2.46
C VAL A 10 -9.52 -2.13 3.19
N LEU A 11 -10.64 -1.67 2.63
CA LEU A 11 -11.96 -1.87 3.24
C LEU A 11 -12.27 -3.37 3.37
N GLU A 12 -12.15 -4.08 2.26
CA GLU A 12 -12.54 -5.48 2.13
C GLU A 12 -11.61 -6.41 2.91
N ASN A 13 -10.29 -6.33 2.69
CA ASN A 13 -9.34 -7.30 3.22
C ASN A 13 -8.86 -6.98 4.65
N PHE A 14 -9.03 -5.74 5.12
CA PHE A 14 -8.50 -5.31 6.41
C PHE A 14 -9.56 -4.71 7.35
N VAL A 15 -10.28 -3.67 6.92
CA VAL A 15 -11.20 -2.94 7.82
C VAL A 15 -12.38 -3.82 8.24
N LYS A 16 -13.00 -4.56 7.32
CA LYS A 16 -14.13 -5.45 7.67
C LYS A 16 -13.74 -6.48 8.72
N GLN A 17 -12.58 -7.12 8.57
CA GLN A 17 -12.06 -8.08 9.55
C GLN A 17 -11.81 -7.42 10.92
N ARG A 18 -11.21 -6.23 10.94
CA ARG A 18 -10.91 -5.50 12.19
C ARG A 18 -12.13 -4.93 12.90
N THR A 19 -13.22 -4.70 12.18
CA THR A 19 -14.43 -4.04 12.70
C THR A 19 -15.64 -4.98 12.81
N GLY A 20 -15.47 -6.27 12.51
CA GLY A 20 -16.55 -7.26 12.62
C GLY A 20 -17.66 -7.11 11.58
N ARG A 21 -17.37 -6.51 10.42
CA ARG A 21 -18.36 -6.23 9.35
C ARG A 21 -18.53 -7.38 8.34
N GLY A 22 -18.22 -8.61 8.76
CA GLY A 22 -18.26 -9.81 7.91
C GLY A 22 -17.00 -10.04 7.07
N PRO A 23 -16.98 -11.11 6.25
CA PRO A 23 -15.86 -11.41 5.37
C PRO A 23 -15.73 -10.41 4.20
N PRO A 24 -14.58 -10.37 3.52
CA PRO A 24 -14.44 -9.64 2.26
C PRO A 24 -15.49 -10.10 1.24
N ASP A 25 -16.08 -9.15 0.52
CA ASP A 25 -16.96 -9.45 -0.62
C ASP A 25 -16.10 -9.73 -1.86
N PRO A 26 -16.17 -10.95 -2.45
CA PRO A 26 -15.37 -11.31 -3.62
C PRO A 26 -15.55 -10.37 -4.82
N ALA A 27 -16.75 -9.83 -5.03
CA ALA A 27 -17.02 -8.92 -6.15
C ALA A 27 -16.31 -7.56 -5.95
N GLU A 28 -16.32 -7.04 -4.72
CA GLU A 28 -15.63 -5.80 -4.39
C GLU A 28 -14.11 -5.96 -4.38
N VAL A 29 -13.59 -7.12 -3.94
CA VAL A 29 -12.16 -7.45 -4.05
C VAL A 29 -11.74 -7.47 -5.51
N ALA A 30 -12.46 -8.19 -6.38
CA ALA A 30 -12.16 -8.23 -7.81
C ALA A 30 -12.23 -6.85 -8.46
N ARG A 31 -13.19 -6.00 -8.05
CA ARG A 31 -13.27 -4.60 -8.49
C ARG A 31 -12.05 -3.79 -8.06
N GLY A 32 -11.61 -3.95 -6.81
CA GLY A 32 -10.40 -3.31 -6.28
C GLY A 32 -9.15 -3.72 -7.05
N GLU A 33 -8.99 -5.02 -7.32
CA GLU A 33 -7.88 -5.56 -8.13
C GLU A 33 -7.89 -5.04 -9.57
N ALA A 34 -9.06 -4.98 -10.21
CA ALA A 34 -9.19 -4.44 -11.56
C ALA A 34 -8.84 -2.94 -11.63
N LEU A 35 -9.22 -2.15 -10.63
CA LEU A 35 -8.83 -0.73 -10.54
C LEU A 35 -7.33 -0.57 -10.28
N PHE A 36 -6.75 -1.47 -9.47
CA PHE A 36 -5.31 -1.48 -9.22
C PHE A 36 -4.55 -1.79 -10.51
N ALA A 37 -4.96 -2.81 -11.26
CA ALA A 37 -4.35 -3.22 -12.52
C ALA A 37 -4.41 -2.11 -13.59
N GLN A 38 -5.39 -1.20 -13.55
CA GLN A 38 -5.46 -0.05 -14.44
C GLN A 38 -4.47 1.07 -14.08
N THR A 39 -4.09 1.20 -12.81
CA THR A 39 -3.36 2.38 -12.31
C THR A 39 -1.92 2.10 -11.91
N ALA A 40 -1.63 0.91 -11.39
CA ALA A 40 -0.29 0.49 -11.00
C ALA A 40 0.74 0.47 -12.14
N PRO A 41 0.41 0.06 -13.39
CA PRO A 41 1.37 0.08 -14.48
C PRO A 41 1.90 1.50 -14.80
N VAL A 42 1.05 2.52 -14.62
CA VAL A 42 1.43 3.92 -14.86
C VAL A 42 2.49 4.37 -13.86
N LEU A 43 2.28 4.08 -12.57
CA LEU A 43 3.23 4.45 -11.53
C LEU A 43 4.52 3.62 -11.63
N ASP A 44 4.42 2.32 -11.91
CA ASP A 44 5.57 1.45 -12.10
C ASP A 44 6.45 1.92 -13.28
N SER A 45 5.84 2.18 -14.43
CA SER A 45 6.54 2.69 -15.62
C SER A 45 7.15 4.06 -15.35
N HIS A 46 6.46 4.92 -14.60
CA HIS A 46 6.99 6.23 -14.21
C HIS A 46 8.20 6.12 -13.29
N LEU A 47 8.29 5.06 -12.48
CA LEU A 47 9.43 4.80 -11.60
C LEU A 47 10.58 4.07 -12.31
N ALA A 48 10.41 3.64 -13.56
CA ALA A 48 11.48 3.01 -14.33
C ALA A 48 12.66 3.98 -14.48
N GLY A 49 13.82 3.57 -13.95
CA GLY A 49 15.04 4.39 -13.95
C GLY A 49 15.03 5.58 -12.98
N ARG A 50 14.02 5.70 -12.10
CA ARG A 50 13.93 6.79 -11.12
C ARG A 50 14.01 6.25 -9.70
N THR A 51 14.80 6.93 -8.86
CA THR A 51 14.88 6.63 -7.43
C THR A 51 13.66 7.15 -6.67
N TRP A 52 13.15 8.33 -7.06
CA TRP A 52 12.02 9.02 -6.42
C TRP A 52 11.03 9.53 -7.48
N VAL A 53 9.80 9.83 -7.07
CA VAL A 53 8.68 10.08 -7.98
C VAL A 53 8.88 11.32 -8.86
N ALA A 54 9.40 12.44 -8.34
CA ALA A 54 9.39 13.71 -9.06
C ALA A 54 10.78 14.31 -9.36
N GLN A 55 11.80 13.96 -8.58
CA GLN A 55 13.14 14.57 -8.64
C GLN A 55 14.22 13.53 -8.31
N GLU A 56 15.49 13.91 -8.35
CA GLU A 56 16.61 13.07 -7.93
C GLU A 56 16.76 12.97 -6.39
N ARG A 57 15.74 13.39 -5.63
CA ARG A 57 15.70 13.34 -4.17
C ARG A 57 14.30 13.02 -3.66
N LEU A 58 14.21 12.57 -2.40
CA LEU A 58 12.95 12.39 -1.69
C LEU A 58 12.18 13.71 -1.61
N THR A 59 10.87 13.65 -1.88
CA THR A 59 9.97 14.81 -1.80
C THR A 59 8.65 14.47 -1.10
N LEU A 60 7.83 15.49 -0.86
CA LEU A 60 6.45 15.31 -0.38
C LEU A 60 5.62 14.42 -1.31
N ALA A 61 5.91 14.39 -2.62
CA ALA A 61 5.19 13.54 -3.57
C ALA A 61 5.38 12.06 -3.23
N ASP A 62 6.59 11.65 -2.84
CA ASP A 62 6.88 10.27 -2.46
C ASP A 62 6.09 9.85 -1.22
N LEU A 63 6.14 10.67 -0.17
CA LEU A 63 5.44 10.39 1.09
C LEU A 63 3.93 10.37 0.90
N SER A 64 3.40 11.30 0.10
CA SER A 64 1.97 11.41 -0.19
C SER A 64 1.44 10.21 -0.97
N LEU A 65 2.21 9.72 -1.96
CA LEU A 65 1.85 8.49 -2.68
C LEU A 65 2.01 7.27 -1.76
N ALA A 66 3.12 7.15 -1.04
CA ALA A 66 3.42 5.99 -0.19
C ALA A 66 2.39 5.81 0.93
N ALA A 67 1.81 6.91 1.46
CA ALA A 67 0.73 6.87 2.43
C ALA A 67 -0.47 6.03 1.95
N SER A 68 -0.77 6.06 0.65
CA SER A 68 -1.85 5.24 0.06
C SER A 68 -1.55 3.74 0.09
N PHE A 69 -0.28 3.35 0.29
CA PHE A 69 0.19 1.97 0.37
C PHE A 69 0.54 1.53 1.80
N ALA A 70 0.27 2.35 2.83
CA ALA A 70 0.64 2.05 4.22
C ALA A 70 0.07 0.70 4.72
N LEU A 71 -1.05 0.26 4.17
CA LEU A 71 -1.69 -1.02 4.48
C LEU A 71 -1.52 -2.06 3.37
N ALA A 72 -0.51 -1.94 2.50
CA ALA A 72 -0.37 -2.79 1.31
C ALA A 72 -0.38 -4.29 1.61
N GLY A 73 0.35 -4.72 2.65
CA GLY A 73 0.38 -6.11 3.11
C GLY A 73 -0.98 -6.58 3.63
N PRO A 74 -1.54 -5.96 4.69
CA PRO A 74 -2.85 -6.33 5.22
C PRO A 74 -4.00 -6.25 4.20
N ALA A 75 -3.95 -5.29 3.28
CA ALA A 75 -4.94 -5.12 2.20
C ALA A 75 -4.74 -6.09 1.03
N ARG A 76 -3.65 -6.89 1.02
CA ARG A 76 -3.29 -7.81 -0.06
C ARG A 76 -3.22 -7.12 -1.43
N LEU A 77 -2.60 -5.95 -1.50
CA LEU A 77 -2.44 -5.25 -2.77
C LEU A 77 -1.58 -6.09 -3.74
N PRO A 78 -1.99 -6.25 -5.02
CA PRO A 78 -1.31 -7.12 -5.97
C PRO A 78 -0.05 -6.47 -6.55
N LEU A 79 0.98 -6.31 -5.70
CA LEU A 79 2.22 -5.60 -6.03
C LEU A 79 3.24 -6.44 -6.82
N GLU A 80 3.10 -7.77 -6.85
CA GLU A 80 4.13 -8.70 -7.31
C GLU A 80 4.62 -8.42 -8.74
N GLY A 81 3.73 -8.00 -9.64
CA GLY A 81 4.04 -7.67 -11.04
C GLY A 81 4.66 -6.28 -11.28
N TYR A 82 4.87 -5.47 -10.24
CA TYR A 82 5.29 -4.06 -10.36
C TYR A 82 6.64 -3.84 -9.66
N ALA A 83 7.73 -4.21 -10.34
CA ALA A 83 9.06 -4.24 -9.76
C ALA A 83 9.57 -2.84 -9.34
N ASN A 84 9.35 -1.82 -10.16
CA ASN A 84 9.81 -0.45 -9.86
C ASN A 84 9.00 0.16 -8.73
N LEU A 85 7.68 -0.06 -8.74
CA LEU A 85 6.77 0.35 -7.66
C LEU A 85 7.19 -0.28 -6.32
N ARG A 86 7.47 -1.60 -6.33
CA ARG A 86 7.92 -2.32 -5.13
C ARG A 86 9.27 -1.81 -4.63
N ALA A 87 10.23 -1.60 -5.52
CA ALA A 87 11.55 -1.10 -5.16
C ALA A 87 11.46 0.31 -4.54
N TRP A 88 10.67 1.20 -5.15
CA TRP A 88 10.43 2.54 -4.61
C TRP A 88 9.70 2.51 -3.27
N LEU A 89 8.63 1.71 -3.14
CA LEU A 89 7.87 1.61 -1.90
C LEU A 89 8.74 1.06 -0.75
N GLY A 90 9.55 0.03 -1.03
CA GLY A 90 10.50 -0.53 -0.07
C GLY A 90 11.49 0.54 0.42
N ARG A 91 12.05 1.32 -0.50
CA ARG A 91 12.96 2.43 -0.17
C ARG A 91 12.30 3.49 0.72
N VAL A 92 11.03 3.84 0.46
CA VAL A 92 10.28 4.76 1.34
C VAL A 92 10.08 4.14 2.73
N GLN A 93 9.77 2.85 2.80
CA GLN A 93 9.54 2.12 4.05
C GLN A 93 10.81 1.96 4.92
N GLU A 94 11.99 2.02 4.31
CA GLU A 94 13.29 2.01 5.00
C GLU A 94 13.63 3.35 5.68
N LEU A 95 12.93 4.44 5.36
CA LEU A 95 13.16 5.74 6.00
C LEU A 95 12.82 5.68 7.50
N GLU A 96 13.72 6.15 8.36
CA GLU A 96 13.48 6.22 9.81
C GLU A 96 12.17 6.96 10.13
N ALA A 97 11.94 8.10 9.46
CA ALA A 97 10.72 8.88 9.61
C ALA A 97 9.46 8.08 9.27
N TRP A 98 9.54 7.17 8.29
CA TRP A 98 8.43 6.29 7.94
C TRP A 98 8.23 5.20 9.00
N GLN A 99 9.29 4.53 9.43
CA GLN A 99 9.23 3.49 10.46
C GLN A 99 8.63 4.00 11.77
N ARG A 100 8.91 5.27 12.14
CA ARG A 100 8.33 5.93 13.31
C ARG A 100 6.82 6.17 13.22
N THR A 101 6.20 6.02 12.05
CA THR A 101 4.73 6.09 11.88
C THR A 101 4.01 4.77 12.14
N ALA A 102 4.76 3.66 12.26
CA ALA A 102 4.17 2.37 12.52
C ALA A 102 3.38 2.41 13.84
N PRO A 103 2.20 1.75 13.90
CA PRO A 103 1.48 1.64 15.16
C PRO A 103 2.36 0.96 16.21
N PRO A 104 2.24 1.35 17.50
CA PRO A 104 3.00 0.72 18.56
C PRO A 104 2.76 -0.79 18.54
N MET A 105 3.82 -1.56 18.78
CA MET A 105 3.74 -3.02 18.86
C MET A 105 2.71 -3.39 19.93
N PRO A 106 1.69 -4.22 19.63
CA PRO A 106 0.80 -4.69 20.67
C PRO A 106 1.61 -5.44 21.72
N PRO A 107 1.26 -5.32 23.02
CA PRO A 107 1.99 -6.02 24.06
C PRO A 107 2.00 -7.53 23.77
N PRO A 108 3.09 -8.26 24.10
CA PRO A 108 3.15 -9.69 23.89
C PRO A 108 1.96 -10.37 24.58
N ALA A 109 1.30 -11.29 23.86
CA ALA A 109 0.13 -12.00 24.39
C ALA A 109 0.49 -12.66 25.72
N ALA A 110 -0.30 -12.38 26.75
CA ALA A 110 -0.15 -13.04 28.05
C ALA A 110 -0.30 -14.54 27.85
N ARG A 111 0.75 -15.30 28.17
CA ARG A 111 0.71 -16.77 28.16
C ARG A 111 -0.32 -17.18 29.20
N SER A 112 -1.40 -17.82 28.75
CA SER A 112 -2.38 -18.51 29.60
C SER A 112 -1.87 -19.91 29.93
#